data_AF-A0A1F6G5F5-F1
#
_entry.id   AF-A0A1F6G5F5-F1
#
_cell.length_a   1.000
_cell.length_b   1.000
_cell.length_c   1.000
_cell.angle_alpha   90.00
_cell.angle_beta   90.00
_cell.angle_gamma   90.00
#
_symmetry.space_group_name_H-M   'P 1'
#
loop_
_entity.id
_entity.type
_entity.pdbx_description
1 polymer ?
#
loop_
_entity_poly.entity_id
_entity_poly.type
_entity_poly.pdbx_seq_one_letter_code
_entity_poly.pdbx_strand_id
1 'polypeptide(L)'
;MASVRNRKTRARETLDYALGKAKYVSFGQLSVSESNELLRTTLQDVDLRELRGFKLLKDLLVFRPGSTVYGGETSHTLDLKTLELSDTVSFLTRGFEETLPVDMATHVLRLYRWIWNWQMTFKRNESGEETDDKKVASSWGRSAHHHKGSGEVLAVRRPHNHTRADENLIVINFWYEKIPFEERHIITRIEVDDLPLQNFRKHFGVLYAQAAVELIGELRSAYSSTASELRSQLNYIERRTAELERLSGAITYR
;
A
#
# COMPACT_ATOMS: atom_id res chain seq x y z
N MET A 1 3.42 -22.66 50.26
CA MET A 1 3.18 -22.96 48.83
C MET A 1 2.25 -21.90 48.26
N ALA A 2 2.79 -20.76 47.83
CA ALA A 2 2.02 -19.69 47.21
C ALA A 2 2.16 -19.82 45.68
N SER A 3 1.02 -19.89 45.00
CA SER A 3 0.92 -20.10 43.55
C SER A 3 1.70 -19.03 42.77
N VAL A 4 2.59 -19.48 41.90
CA VAL A 4 3.18 -18.68 40.82
C VAL A 4 2.04 -18.27 39.88
N ARG A 5 1.33 -17.18 40.23
CA ARG A 5 0.42 -16.50 39.31
C ARG A 5 1.29 -15.88 38.23
N ASN A 6 1.29 -16.52 37.06
CA ASN A 6 1.78 -16.03 35.78
C ASN A 6 1.49 -14.54 35.61
N ARG A 7 2.46 -13.67 35.94
CA ARG A 7 2.52 -12.32 35.39
C ARG A 7 2.91 -12.50 33.94
N LYS A 8 1.93 -12.42 33.03
CA LYS A 8 2.21 -12.25 31.60
C LYS A 8 3.18 -11.08 31.47
N THR A 9 4.30 -11.31 30.80
CA THR A 9 5.28 -10.25 30.50
C THR A 9 4.64 -9.22 29.57
N ARG A 10 4.95 -7.94 29.75
CA ARG A 10 4.48 -6.81 28.92
C ARG A 10 4.65 -7.07 27.41
N ALA A 11 5.73 -7.76 27.03
CA ALA A 11 5.97 -8.21 25.66
C ALA A 11 4.89 -9.17 25.11
N ARG A 12 4.30 -10.01 25.96
CA ARG A 12 3.22 -10.93 25.58
C ARG A 12 1.87 -10.21 25.48
N GLU A 13 1.67 -9.12 26.22
CA GLU A 13 0.51 -8.24 26.06
C GLU A 13 0.60 -7.42 24.77
N THR A 14 1.79 -6.94 24.38
CA THR A 14 2.04 -6.28 23.08
C THR A 14 1.88 -7.25 21.91
N LEU A 15 2.30 -8.50 22.06
CA LEU A 15 2.07 -9.55 21.07
C LEU A 15 0.58 -9.91 20.97
N ASP A 16 -0.13 -10.03 22.10
CA ASP A 16 -1.59 -10.26 22.14
C ASP A 16 -2.37 -9.09 21.51
N TYR A 17 -1.84 -7.86 21.57
CA TYR A 17 -2.35 -6.67 20.88
C TYR A 17 -2.12 -6.75 19.35
N ALA A 18 -0.89 -7.07 18.92
CA ALA A 18 -0.56 -7.23 17.49
C ALA A 18 -1.30 -8.42 16.83
N LEU A 19 -1.60 -9.47 17.60
CA LEU A 19 -2.31 -10.67 17.15
C LEU A 19 -3.83 -10.60 17.35
N GLY A 20 -4.38 -9.45 17.78
CA GLY A 20 -5.83 -9.21 17.86
C GLY A 20 -6.57 -10.02 18.93
N LYS A 21 -5.89 -10.46 19.99
CA LYS A 21 -6.48 -11.25 21.09
C LYS A 21 -6.77 -10.44 22.36
N ALA A 22 -6.30 -9.20 22.46
CA ALA A 22 -6.62 -8.29 23.56
C ALA A 22 -7.26 -6.98 23.03
N LYS A 23 -8.21 -6.44 23.80
CA LYS A 23 -8.94 -5.15 23.60
C LYS A 23 -8.38 -4.28 22.47
N TYR A 24 -9.18 -4.10 21.42
CA TYR A 24 -8.93 -3.11 20.38
C TYR A 24 -8.70 -1.73 21.03
N VAL A 25 -7.45 -1.26 21.06
CA VAL A 25 -7.15 0.13 21.44
C VAL A 25 -7.22 0.96 20.18
N SER A 26 -8.14 1.91 20.15
CA SER A 26 -8.28 2.84 19.03
C SER A 26 -7.10 3.81 19.02
N PHE A 27 -6.42 3.95 17.89
CA PHE A 27 -5.35 4.95 17.70
C PHE A 27 -5.82 6.37 18.03
N GLY A 28 -7.11 6.67 17.83
CA GLY A 28 -7.70 7.97 18.15
C GLY A 28 -7.89 8.23 19.65
N GLN A 29 -7.77 7.21 20.50
CA GLN A 29 -7.89 7.32 21.96
C GLN A 29 -6.54 7.38 22.67
N LEU A 30 -5.44 7.18 21.94
CA LEU A 30 -4.08 7.26 22.46
C LEU A 30 -3.59 8.70 22.48
N SER A 31 -2.74 9.03 23.46
CA SER A 31 -2.01 10.30 23.41
C SER A 31 -1.08 10.35 22.19
N VAL A 32 -0.60 11.55 21.89
CA VAL A 32 0.36 11.79 20.78
C VAL A 32 1.58 10.87 20.92
N SER A 33 2.15 10.79 22.11
CA SER A 33 3.35 9.99 22.39
C SER A 33 3.05 8.49 22.26
N GLU A 34 1.96 8.00 22.85
CA GLU A 34 1.61 6.59 22.82
C GLU A 34 1.30 6.08 21.41
N SER A 35 0.59 6.88 20.61
CA SER A 35 0.27 6.52 19.23
C SER A 35 1.53 6.45 18.36
N ASN A 36 2.44 7.41 18.49
CA ASN A 36 3.71 7.41 17.76
C ASN A 36 4.58 6.21 18.19
N GLU A 37 4.63 5.92 19.50
CA GLU A 37 5.41 4.82 20.04
C GLU A 37 4.90 3.46 19.57
N LEU A 38 3.59 3.28 19.57
CA LEU A 38 2.95 2.06 19.08
C LEU A 38 3.24 1.84 17.60
N LEU A 39 3.10 2.88 16.78
CA LEU A 39 3.37 2.79 15.35
C LEU A 39 4.85 2.46 15.10
N ARG A 40 5.76 3.15 15.78
CA ARG A 40 7.21 2.90 15.70
C ARG A 40 7.55 1.45 16.06
N THR A 41 7.11 0.98 17.21
CA THR A 41 7.35 -0.39 17.67
C THR A 41 6.83 -1.40 16.65
N THR A 42 5.61 -1.18 16.14
CA THR A 42 4.99 -2.08 15.18
C THR A 42 5.79 -2.16 13.88
N LEU A 43 6.23 -1.01 13.34
CA LEU A 43 6.99 -0.98 12.08
C LEU A 43 8.41 -1.52 12.23
N GLN A 44 9.00 -1.38 13.41
CA GLN A 44 10.34 -1.89 13.71
C GLN A 44 10.39 -3.41 13.85
N ASP A 45 9.28 -4.05 14.18
CA ASP A 45 9.15 -5.51 14.26
C ASP A 45 8.92 -6.17 12.89
N VAL A 46 8.75 -5.37 11.83
CA VAL A 46 8.43 -5.86 10.48
C VAL A 46 9.69 -5.92 9.60
N ASP A 47 10.18 -7.14 9.37
CA ASP A 47 11.17 -7.41 8.31
C ASP A 47 10.47 -7.47 6.95
N LEU A 48 10.69 -6.44 6.12
CA LEU A 48 10.11 -6.31 4.80
C LEU A 48 10.75 -7.23 3.75
N ARG A 49 11.94 -7.78 3.99
CA ARG A 49 12.68 -8.58 2.98
C ARG A 49 11.94 -9.85 2.62
N GLU A 50 11.38 -10.49 3.64
CA GLU A 50 10.70 -11.79 3.57
C GLU A 50 9.24 -11.66 3.14
N LEU A 51 8.67 -10.45 3.20
CA LEU A 51 7.31 -10.20 2.76
C LEU A 51 7.18 -10.38 1.24
N ARG A 52 6.15 -11.12 0.85
CA ARG A 52 5.72 -11.26 -0.55
C ARG A 52 4.72 -10.16 -0.90
N GLY A 53 4.43 -10.03 -2.19
CA GLY A 53 3.43 -9.08 -2.69
C GLY A 53 3.97 -7.72 -3.15
N PHE A 54 5.29 -7.50 -3.04
CA PHE A 54 5.94 -6.37 -3.71
C PHE A 54 5.77 -6.50 -5.23
N LYS A 55 5.49 -5.37 -5.88
CA LYS A 55 5.38 -5.23 -7.33
C LYS A 55 6.23 -4.06 -7.78
N LEU A 56 6.53 -3.98 -9.07
CA LEU A 56 7.22 -2.80 -9.59
C LEU A 56 6.34 -1.57 -9.41
N LEU A 57 6.92 -0.41 -9.11
CA LEU A 57 6.19 0.84 -8.92
C LEU A 57 5.31 1.16 -10.13
N LYS A 58 5.82 0.90 -11.33
CA LYS A 58 5.05 1.05 -12.57
C LYS A 58 3.76 0.22 -12.60
N ASP A 59 3.75 -0.95 -11.96
CA ASP A 59 2.60 -1.85 -11.94
C ASP A 59 1.64 -1.54 -10.79
N LEU A 60 2.11 -0.80 -9.77
CA LEU A 60 1.33 -0.44 -8.60
C LEU A 60 0.17 0.52 -8.94
N LEU A 61 0.45 1.48 -9.83
CA LEU A 61 -0.45 2.59 -10.16
C LEU A 61 -1.37 2.29 -11.35
N VAL A 62 -1.15 1.18 -12.07
CA VAL A 62 -1.93 0.82 -13.26
C VAL A 62 -3.25 0.16 -12.85
N PHE A 63 -4.37 0.73 -13.31
CA PHE A 63 -5.70 0.15 -13.14
C PHE A 63 -6.16 -0.50 -14.44
N ARG A 64 -6.60 -1.76 -14.35
CA ARG A 64 -7.18 -2.51 -15.48
C ARG A 64 -8.70 -2.59 -15.36
N PRO A 65 -9.44 -2.86 -16.45
CA PRO A 65 -10.89 -3.03 -16.36
C PRO A 65 -11.25 -4.13 -15.34
N GLY A 66 -12.22 -3.85 -14.46
CA GLY A 66 -12.59 -4.75 -13.36
C GLY A 66 -11.74 -4.60 -12.09
N SER A 67 -10.76 -3.69 -12.06
CA SER A 67 -10.04 -3.33 -10.83
C SER A 67 -10.96 -2.50 -9.93
N THR A 68 -11.25 -2.99 -8.73
CA THR A 68 -12.03 -2.21 -7.75
C THR A 68 -11.15 -1.16 -7.12
N VAL A 69 -11.40 0.11 -7.45
CA VAL A 69 -10.76 1.24 -6.75
C VAL A 69 -11.77 1.84 -5.78
N TYR A 70 -11.37 1.83 -4.53
CA TYR A 70 -12.11 2.28 -3.38
C TYR A 70 -11.70 3.75 -3.14
N GLY A 71 -12.65 4.70 -3.25
CA GLY A 71 -12.52 6.11 -2.82
C GLY A 71 -13.39 6.37 -1.58
N GLY A 72 -12.84 7.06 -0.55
CA GLY A 72 -13.42 7.09 0.80
C GLY A 72 -14.86 7.63 0.91
N GLU A 73 -15.62 7.10 1.89
CA GLU A 73 -17.00 7.34 2.41
C GLU A 73 -18.15 7.72 1.46
N THR A 74 -17.89 8.40 0.35
CA THR A 74 -18.77 8.43 -0.81
C THR A 74 -18.22 7.42 -1.79
N SER A 75 -19.02 6.40 -2.12
CA SER A 75 -18.74 5.43 -3.17
C SER A 75 -18.69 6.13 -4.54
N HIS A 76 -17.68 6.96 -4.76
CA HIS A 76 -17.23 7.28 -6.09
C HIS A 76 -16.51 6.03 -6.55
N THR A 77 -17.28 5.11 -7.13
CA THR A 77 -16.71 4.16 -8.09
C THR A 77 -15.91 5.03 -9.04
N LEU A 78 -14.60 4.86 -9.02
CA LEU A 78 -13.75 5.55 -9.97
C LEU A 78 -14.23 5.13 -11.35
N ASP A 79 -14.85 6.05 -12.08
CA ASP A 79 -15.20 5.89 -13.50
C ASP A 79 -13.92 5.89 -14.39
N LEU A 80 -12.80 5.43 -13.82
CA LEU A 80 -11.56 5.15 -14.53
C LEU A 80 -11.62 3.67 -14.92
N LYS A 81 -12.01 3.40 -16.17
CA LYS A 81 -11.99 2.04 -16.70
C LYS A 81 -10.56 1.49 -16.78
N THR A 82 -9.61 2.36 -17.11
CA THR A 82 -8.18 2.05 -17.17
C THR A 82 -7.35 3.26 -16.75
N LEU A 83 -6.25 3.01 -16.06
CA LEU A 83 -5.20 3.99 -15.79
C LEU A 83 -3.87 3.37 -16.18
N GLU A 84 -3.20 3.95 -17.16
CA GLU A 84 -1.96 3.45 -17.73
C GLU A 84 -0.82 4.46 -17.51
N LEU A 85 0.43 4.03 -17.62
CA LEU A 85 1.55 4.96 -17.66
C LEU A 85 1.68 5.54 -19.06
N SER A 86 1.87 6.85 -19.15
CA SER A 86 2.28 7.49 -20.40
C SER A 86 3.71 7.10 -20.77
N ASP A 87 3.99 6.98 -22.07
CA ASP A 87 5.35 6.77 -22.59
C ASP A 87 6.30 7.93 -22.21
N THR A 88 5.75 9.11 -21.92
CA THR A 88 6.49 10.32 -21.54
C THR A 88 6.22 10.73 -20.09
N VAL A 89 5.93 9.78 -19.21
CA VAL A 89 5.68 10.06 -17.80
C VAL A 89 6.86 10.79 -17.15
N SER A 90 6.60 11.93 -16.53
CA SER A 90 7.61 12.63 -15.73
C SER A 90 7.75 11.95 -14.38
N PHE A 91 8.97 11.57 -14.01
CA PHE A 91 9.25 10.88 -12.75
C PHE A 91 10.23 11.70 -11.90
N LEU A 92 9.83 11.98 -10.66
CA LEU A 92 10.62 12.76 -9.72
C LEU A 92 10.68 12.04 -8.36
N THR A 93 11.80 12.18 -7.67
CA THR A 93 12.01 11.63 -6.33
C THR A 93 12.52 12.70 -5.39
N ARG A 94 12.05 12.75 -4.15
CA ARG A 94 12.52 13.69 -3.12
C ARG A 94 12.80 13.00 -1.79
N GLY A 95 13.77 13.51 -1.05
CA GLY A 95 14.12 13.03 0.28
C GLY A 95 14.97 11.76 0.31
N PHE A 96 15.31 11.19 -0.85
CA PHE A 96 16.19 10.03 -0.95
C PHE A 96 17.65 10.45 -1.07
N GLU A 97 18.53 9.72 -0.40
CA GLU A 97 19.98 9.80 -0.66
C GLU A 97 20.28 9.32 -2.09
N GLU A 98 21.25 9.96 -2.75
CA GLU A 98 21.68 9.62 -4.12
C GLU A 98 22.10 8.14 -4.27
N THR A 99 22.49 7.51 -3.17
CA THR A 99 22.96 6.12 -3.09
C THR A 99 21.84 5.08 -3.14
N LEU A 100 20.58 5.48 -2.94
CA LEU A 100 19.42 4.59 -2.95
C LEU A 100 18.31 5.14 -3.86
N PRO A 101 18.57 5.24 -5.18
CA PRO A 101 17.64 5.84 -6.11
C PRO A 101 16.34 5.04 -6.17
N VAL A 102 15.22 5.74 -6.15
CA VAL A 102 13.91 5.17 -6.45
C VAL A 102 13.63 5.42 -7.93
N ASP A 103 13.05 4.43 -8.60
CA ASP A 103 12.69 4.46 -10.01
C ASP A 103 11.41 3.64 -10.28
N MET A 104 10.99 3.57 -11.54
CA MET A 104 9.81 2.78 -11.94
C MET A 104 9.98 1.26 -11.77
N ALA A 105 11.22 0.76 -11.68
CA ALA A 105 11.54 -0.65 -11.45
C ALA A 105 11.69 -0.98 -9.95
N THR A 106 11.56 0.02 -9.08
CA THR A 106 11.62 -0.17 -7.64
C THR A 106 10.44 -1.01 -7.20
N HIS A 107 10.75 -2.04 -6.40
CA HIS A 107 9.73 -2.91 -5.84
C HIS A 107 9.06 -2.23 -4.64
N VAL A 108 7.74 -2.12 -4.69
CA VAL A 108 6.92 -1.44 -3.68
C VAL A 108 5.74 -2.32 -3.29
N LEU A 109 5.34 -2.21 -2.04
CA LEU A 109 4.13 -2.81 -1.49
C LEU A 109 3.21 -1.68 -1.07
N ARG A 110 2.01 -1.62 -1.67
CA ARG A 110 0.97 -0.68 -1.28
C ARG A 110 0.45 -1.03 0.10
N LEU A 111 0.42 -0.04 0.99
CA LEU A 111 0.02 -0.22 2.39
C LEU A 111 -1.34 0.37 2.70
N TYR A 112 -2.09 0.71 1.65
CA TYR A 112 -3.41 1.26 1.79
C TYR A 112 -4.30 0.95 0.60
N ARG A 113 -5.54 0.45 0.84
CA ARG A 113 -6.50 0.10 -0.22
C ARG A 113 -7.03 1.30 -1.02
N TRP A 114 -6.99 2.50 -0.46
CA TRP A 114 -7.59 3.70 -1.06
C TRP A 114 -6.51 4.63 -1.63
N ILE A 115 -6.94 5.61 -2.41
CA ILE A 115 -6.08 6.70 -2.88
C ILE A 115 -6.40 7.92 -2.01
N TRP A 116 -5.40 8.43 -1.29
CA TRP A 116 -5.52 9.65 -0.48
C TRP A 116 -5.58 10.87 -1.38
N ASN A 117 -6.18 11.95 -0.85
CA ASN A 117 -6.22 13.27 -1.49
C ASN A 117 -6.62 13.22 -2.97
N TRP A 118 -7.56 12.32 -3.28
CA TRP A 118 -8.04 12.16 -4.65
C TRP A 118 -8.78 13.43 -5.08
N GLN A 119 -8.27 14.06 -6.13
CA GLN A 119 -8.85 15.25 -6.70
C GLN A 119 -9.06 15.04 -8.19
N MET A 120 -10.18 15.55 -8.69
CA MET A 120 -10.52 15.50 -10.10
C MET A 120 -11.08 16.86 -10.51
N THR A 121 -10.58 17.38 -11.61
CA THR A 121 -11.01 18.65 -12.20
C THR A 121 -11.40 18.40 -13.64
N PHE A 122 -12.53 18.96 -14.02
CA PHE A 122 -13.08 18.94 -15.37
C PHE A 122 -12.86 20.29 -16.01
N LYS A 123 -12.45 20.30 -17.29
CA LYS A 123 -12.26 21.50 -18.07
C LYS A 123 -13.04 21.42 -19.36
N ARG A 124 -13.90 22.42 -19.60
CA ARG A 124 -14.69 22.54 -20.82
C ARG A 124 -13.80 22.94 -22.00
N ASN A 125 -13.94 22.24 -23.12
CA ASN A 125 -13.08 22.40 -24.30
C ASN A 125 -13.26 23.77 -24.99
N GLU A 126 -14.51 24.24 -25.08
CA GLU A 126 -14.85 25.48 -25.81
C GLU A 126 -14.46 26.75 -25.04
N SER A 127 -14.81 26.80 -23.75
CA SER A 127 -14.67 28.00 -22.91
C SER A 127 -13.43 27.98 -22.02
N GLY A 128 -12.83 26.81 -21.80
CA GLY A 128 -11.77 26.62 -20.81
C GLY A 128 -12.25 26.67 -19.36
N GLU A 129 -13.56 26.73 -19.11
CA GLU A 129 -14.18 26.72 -17.78
C GLU A 129 -13.79 25.46 -17.00
N GLU A 130 -13.37 25.61 -15.73
CA GLU A 130 -12.93 24.52 -14.86
C GLU A 130 -13.89 24.32 -13.68
N THR A 131 -14.16 23.07 -13.31
CA THR A 131 -14.98 22.70 -12.14
C THR A 131 -14.50 21.38 -11.54
N ASP A 132 -14.72 21.17 -10.25
CA ASP A 132 -14.57 19.88 -9.56
C ASP A 132 -15.91 19.14 -9.37
N ASP A 133 -17.04 19.80 -9.68
CA ASP A 133 -18.36 19.20 -9.58
C ASP A 133 -18.70 18.37 -10.83
N LYS A 134 -18.79 17.05 -10.64
CA LYS A 134 -19.17 16.09 -11.68
C LYS A 134 -20.53 16.43 -12.32
N LYS A 135 -21.49 17.00 -11.58
CA LYS A 135 -22.80 17.37 -12.10
C LYS A 135 -22.70 18.55 -13.07
N VAL A 136 -21.93 19.57 -12.70
CA VAL A 136 -21.63 20.72 -13.58
C VAL A 136 -20.93 20.23 -14.84
N ALA A 137 -19.88 19.42 -14.70
CA ALA A 137 -19.17 18.86 -15.85
C ALA A 137 -20.07 18.00 -16.76
N SER A 138 -20.97 17.22 -16.16
CA SER A 138 -21.93 16.39 -16.91
C SER A 138 -22.89 17.22 -17.75
N SER A 139 -23.23 18.44 -17.30
CA SER A 139 -24.11 19.36 -18.04
C SER A 139 -23.48 19.88 -19.34
N TRP A 140 -22.16 19.91 -19.44
CA TRP A 140 -21.45 20.28 -20.68
C TRP A 140 -21.56 19.22 -21.77
N GLY A 141 -21.90 17.97 -21.40
CA GLY A 141 -21.88 16.83 -22.31
C GLY A 141 -20.52 16.13 -22.34
N ARG A 142 -20.52 14.80 -22.49
CA ARG A 142 -19.32 13.93 -22.34
C ARG A 142 -18.18 14.25 -23.31
N SER A 143 -18.47 14.78 -24.49
CA SER A 143 -17.48 15.15 -25.51
C SER A 143 -16.98 16.59 -25.39
N ALA A 144 -17.62 17.41 -24.56
CA ALA A 144 -17.34 18.83 -24.47
C ALA A 144 -16.32 19.18 -23.36
N HIS A 145 -15.80 18.19 -22.65
CA HIS A 145 -14.84 18.41 -21.58
C HIS A 145 -13.80 17.29 -21.50
N HIS A 146 -12.64 17.63 -20.97
CA HIS A 146 -11.64 16.67 -20.51
C HIS A 146 -11.54 16.75 -18.99
N HIS A 147 -11.00 15.71 -18.37
CA HIS A 147 -10.75 15.74 -16.93
C HIS A 147 -9.34 15.25 -16.62
N LYS A 148 -8.76 15.86 -15.60
CA LYS A 148 -7.47 15.53 -15.03
C LYS A 148 -7.65 15.33 -13.53
N GLY A 149 -6.72 14.65 -12.90
CA GLY A 149 -6.75 14.50 -11.46
C GLY A 149 -5.42 14.10 -10.88
N SER A 150 -5.44 13.93 -9.58
CA SER A 150 -4.29 13.49 -8.81
C SER A 150 -4.71 12.58 -7.68
N GLY A 151 -3.75 11.80 -7.20
CA GLY A 151 -3.94 10.93 -6.06
C GLY A 151 -2.63 10.65 -5.35
N GLU A 152 -2.76 10.20 -4.11
CA GLU A 152 -1.65 9.85 -3.24
C GLU A 152 -1.79 8.40 -2.75
N VAL A 153 -0.70 7.64 -2.79
CA VAL A 153 -0.62 6.27 -2.30
C VAL A 153 0.49 6.15 -1.26
N LEU A 154 0.15 5.60 -0.10
CA LEU A 154 1.12 5.17 0.90
C LEU A 154 1.63 3.77 0.55
N ALA A 155 2.95 3.62 0.50
CA ALA A 155 3.61 2.36 0.21
C ALA A 155 4.87 2.18 1.08
N VAL A 156 5.38 0.95 1.13
CA VAL A 156 6.77 0.68 1.52
C VAL A 156 7.56 0.25 0.30
N ARG A 157 8.78 0.77 0.19
CA ARG A 157 9.76 0.22 -0.76
C ARG A 157 10.35 -1.07 -0.20
N ARG A 158 10.71 -1.99 -1.09
CA ARG A 158 11.47 -3.17 -0.69
C ARG A 158 12.88 -2.72 -0.28
N PRO A 159 13.34 -3.07 0.93
CA PRO A 159 14.67 -2.69 1.34
C PRO A 159 15.73 -3.46 0.55
N HIS A 160 16.88 -2.83 0.29
CA HIS A 160 18.04 -3.51 -0.31
C HIS A 160 18.77 -4.42 0.68
N ASN A 161 18.64 -4.15 1.99
CA ASN A 161 19.24 -4.90 3.11
C ASN A 161 18.16 -5.29 4.15
N HIS A 162 18.53 -5.82 5.32
CA HIS A 162 17.60 -6.07 6.44
C HIS A 162 17.15 -4.76 7.13
N THR A 163 16.56 -3.83 6.38
CA THR A 163 15.99 -2.60 6.93
C THR A 163 14.50 -2.75 7.19
N ARG A 164 14.05 -2.07 8.25
CA ARG A 164 12.73 -2.20 8.85
C ARG A 164 11.70 -1.34 8.11
N ALA A 165 10.42 -1.55 8.38
CA ALA A 165 9.36 -0.82 7.66
C ALA A 165 9.35 0.69 7.93
N ASP A 166 9.80 1.13 9.10
CA ASP A 166 9.87 2.55 9.48
C ASP A 166 10.85 3.38 8.64
N GLU A 167 11.86 2.73 8.04
CA GLU A 167 12.90 3.37 7.21
C GLU A 167 12.60 3.32 5.70
N ASN A 168 11.45 2.75 5.32
CA ASN A 168 11.12 2.45 3.93
C ASN A 168 9.73 2.94 3.53
N LEU A 169 9.10 3.75 4.37
CA LEU A 169 7.83 4.40 4.08
C LEU A 169 8.02 5.45 2.98
N ILE A 170 7.21 5.35 1.94
CA ILE A 170 7.19 6.30 0.84
C ILE A 170 5.77 6.76 0.55
N VAL A 171 5.67 7.99 0.07
CA VAL A 171 4.43 8.54 -0.48
C VAL A 171 4.59 8.66 -1.98
N ILE A 172 3.64 8.09 -2.71
CA ILE A 172 3.62 8.12 -4.17
C ILE A 172 2.47 9.03 -4.60
N ASN A 173 2.82 10.22 -5.07
CA ASN A 173 1.89 11.15 -5.68
C ASN A 173 1.85 10.91 -7.19
N PHE A 174 0.66 10.88 -7.79
CA PHE A 174 0.52 10.73 -9.22
C PHE A 174 -0.55 11.65 -9.78
N TRP A 175 -0.35 12.09 -11.02
CA TRP A 175 -1.26 12.93 -11.77
C TRP A 175 -1.61 12.22 -13.06
N TYR A 176 -2.88 12.30 -13.43
CA TYR A 176 -3.40 11.63 -14.61
C TYR A 176 -4.36 12.53 -15.37
N GLU A 177 -4.53 12.20 -16.65
CA GLU A 177 -5.48 12.88 -17.52
C GLU A 177 -6.27 11.86 -18.35
N LYS A 178 -7.50 12.24 -18.70
CA LYS A 178 -8.31 11.49 -19.64
C LYS A 178 -7.79 11.70 -21.05
N ILE A 179 -7.57 10.61 -21.78
CA ILE A 179 -7.29 10.71 -23.21
C ILE A 179 -8.58 11.15 -23.94
N PRO A 180 -8.52 12.23 -24.75
CA PRO A 180 -9.68 12.69 -25.51
C PRO A 180 -10.29 11.57 -26.36
N PHE A 181 -11.62 11.47 -26.33
CA PHE A 181 -12.41 10.49 -27.11
C PHE A 181 -12.17 9.00 -26.78
N GLU A 182 -11.32 8.69 -25.81
CA GLU A 182 -11.07 7.31 -25.36
C GLU A 182 -11.61 7.04 -23.95
N GLU A 183 -11.82 5.77 -23.64
CA GLU A 183 -12.23 5.30 -22.30
C GLU A 183 -11.02 4.96 -21.40
N ARG A 184 -9.90 5.66 -21.59
CA ARG A 184 -8.69 5.45 -20.80
C ARG A 184 -8.10 6.73 -20.24
N HIS A 185 -7.31 6.55 -19.19
CA HIS A 185 -6.55 7.59 -18.51
C HIS A 185 -5.07 7.26 -18.54
N ILE A 186 -4.24 8.28 -18.67
CA ILE A 186 -2.78 8.12 -18.61
C ILE A 186 -2.22 8.91 -17.43
N ILE A 187 -1.25 8.33 -16.75
CA ILE A 187 -0.45 9.00 -15.74
C ILE A 187 0.62 9.83 -16.45
N THR A 188 0.62 11.14 -16.20
CA THR A 188 1.53 12.10 -16.83
C THR A 188 2.70 12.46 -15.94
N ARG A 189 2.53 12.33 -14.61
CA ARG A 189 3.57 12.62 -13.62
C ARG A 189 3.45 11.69 -12.43
N ILE A 190 4.60 11.28 -11.91
CA ILE A 190 4.75 10.57 -10.64
C ILE A 190 5.81 11.28 -9.82
N GLU A 191 5.49 11.53 -8.56
CA GLU A 191 6.44 11.97 -7.55
C GLU A 191 6.49 10.96 -6.43
N VAL A 192 7.69 10.55 -6.04
CA VAL A 192 7.90 9.70 -4.87
C VAL A 192 8.65 10.50 -3.83
N ASP A 193 8.08 10.61 -2.64
CA ASP A 193 8.67 11.30 -1.51
C ASP A 193 8.99 10.28 -0.41
N ASP A 194 10.19 10.37 0.16
CA ASP A 194 10.53 9.65 1.38
C ASP A 194 9.67 10.18 2.54
N LEU A 195 9.04 9.27 3.29
CA LEU A 195 8.22 9.63 4.45
C LEU A 195 8.82 9.03 5.73
N PRO A 196 9.83 9.68 6.32
CA PRO A 196 10.35 9.26 7.62
C PRO A 196 9.22 9.22 8.66
N LEU A 197 9.23 8.22 9.53
CA LEU A 197 8.17 8.00 10.50
C LEU A 197 7.88 9.23 11.38
N GLN A 198 8.90 10.02 11.73
CA GLN A 198 8.76 11.26 12.49
C GLN A 198 7.88 12.31 11.78
N ASN A 199 7.80 12.27 10.45
CA ASN A 199 6.99 13.17 9.63
C ASN A 199 5.59 12.62 9.34
N PHE A 200 5.33 11.33 9.62
CA PHE A 200 4.08 10.66 9.28
C PHE A 200 2.85 11.38 9.85
N ARG A 201 2.89 11.78 11.12
CA ARG A 201 1.80 12.54 11.75
C ARG A 201 1.58 13.90 11.10
N LYS A 202 2.66 14.60 10.77
CA LYS A 202 2.59 15.91 10.12
C LYS A 202 1.98 15.78 8.72
N HIS A 203 2.33 14.74 7.98
CA HIS A 203 1.83 14.45 6.63
C HIS A 203 0.33 14.20 6.62
N PHE A 204 -0.15 13.26 7.43
CA PHE A 204 -1.56 12.87 7.44
C PHE A 204 -2.47 13.76 8.30
N GLY A 205 -1.90 14.59 9.19
CA GLY A 205 -2.65 15.55 9.99
C GLY A 205 -3.82 14.91 10.75
N VAL A 206 -5.03 15.39 10.47
CA VAL A 206 -6.27 14.88 11.10
C VAL A 206 -6.57 13.41 10.74
N LEU A 207 -6.04 12.93 9.61
CA LEU A 207 -6.23 11.57 9.11
C LEU A 207 -5.18 10.59 9.63
N TYR A 208 -4.25 11.05 10.48
CA TYR A 208 -3.15 10.25 11.03
C TYR A 208 -3.60 8.90 11.62
N ALA A 209 -4.62 8.91 12.47
CA ALA A 209 -5.07 7.69 13.16
C ALA A 209 -5.62 6.66 12.16
N GLN A 210 -6.35 7.12 11.14
CA GLN A 210 -6.86 6.26 10.07
C GLN A 210 -5.70 5.70 9.24
N ALA A 211 -4.77 6.54 8.81
CA ALA A 211 -3.59 6.12 8.04
C ALA A 211 -2.75 5.09 8.81
N ALA A 212 -2.55 5.28 10.11
CA ALA A 212 -1.78 4.36 10.96
C ALA A 212 -2.46 2.99 11.12
N VAL A 213 -3.77 2.96 11.38
CA VAL A 213 -4.54 1.71 11.50
C VAL A 213 -4.49 0.90 10.21
N GLU A 214 -4.65 1.58 9.08
CA GLU A 214 -4.68 0.98 7.77
C GLU A 214 -3.30 0.43 7.35
N LEU A 215 -2.24 1.21 7.60
CA LEU A 215 -0.85 0.78 7.44
C LEU A 215 -0.58 -0.53 8.20
N ILE A 216 -0.97 -0.60 9.48
CA ILE A 216 -0.81 -1.80 10.31
C ILE A 216 -1.66 -2.96 9.76
N GLY A 217 -2.90 -2.67 9.34
CA GLY A 217 -3.82 -3.65 8.78
C GLY A 217 -3.31 -4.30 7.49
N GLU A 218 -2.76 -3.51 6.58
CA GLU A 218 -2.21 -4.01 5.30
C GLU A 218 -0.88 -4.76 5.51
N LEU A 219 0.01 -4.28 6.39
CA LEU A 219 1.21 -5.04 6.76
C LEU A 219 0.86 -6.41 7.34
N ARG A 220 -0.10 -6.47 8.27
CA ARG A 220 -0.60 -7.74 8.83
C ARG A 220 -1.18 -8.66 7.75
N SER A 221 -1.88 -8.09 6.77
CA SER A 221 -2.46 -8.84 5.65
C SER A 221 -1.37 -9.40 4.73
N ALA A 222 -0.32 -8.62 4.44
CA ALA A 222 0.84 -9.06 3.69
C ALA A 222 1.60 -10.19 4.41
N TYR A 223 1.78 -10.07 5.73
CA TYR A 223 2.36 -11.14 6.57
C TYR A 223 1.54 -12.42 6.51
N SER A 224 0.22 -12.30 6.71
CA SER A 224 -0.67 -13.45 6.74
C SER A 224 -0.68 -14.19 5.40
N SER A 225 -0.68 -13.44 4.30
CA SER A 225 -0.62 -13.98 2.93
C SER A 225 0.71 -14.68 2.68
N THR A 226 1.82 -14.03 3.04
CA THR A 226 3.18 -14.60 2.93
C THR A 226 3.30 -15.90 3.72
N ALA A 227 2.85 -15.92 4.98
CA ALA A 227 2.89 -17.11 5.83
C ALA A 227 2.03 -18.26 5.30
N SER A 228 0.84 -17.94 4.75
CA SER A 228 -0.05 -18.93 4.13
C SER A 228 0.60 -19.58 2.90
N GLU A 229 1.25 -18.77 2.05
CA GLU A 229 1.93 -19.25 0.85
C GLU A 229 3.15 -20.12 1.21
N LEU A 230 4.00 -19.67 2.14
CA LEU A 230 5.15 -20.45 2.60
C LEU A 230 4.74 -21.80 3.21
N ARG A 231 3.65 -21.84 3.99
CA ARG A 231 3.09 -23.10 4.49
C ARG A 231 2.62 -24.02 3.37
N SER A 232 1.98 -23.45 2.35
CA SER A 232 1.52 -24.22 1.19
C SER A 232 2.70 -24.82 0.41
N GLN A 233 3.78 -24.06 0.24
CA GLN A 233 5.01 -24.52 -0.40
C GLN A 233 5.73 -25.60 0.44
N LEU A 234 5.82 -25.42 1.76
CA LEU A 234 6.39 -26.42 2.66
C LEU A 234 5.65 -27.76 2.57
N ASN A 235 4.32 -27.72 2.67
CA ASN A 235 3.48 -28.91 2.54
C ASN A 235 3.66 -29.61 1.19
N TYR A 236 3.89 -28.85 0.11
CA TYR A 236 4.15 -29.41 -1.21
C TYR A 236 5.52 -30.10 -1.28
N ILE A 237 6.56 -29.48 -0.71
CA ILE A 237 7.91 -30.07 -0.64
C ILE A 237 7.90 -31.35 0.18
N GLU A 238 7.26 -31.35 1.36
CA GLU A 238 7.16 -32.55 2.22
C GLU A 238 6.51 -33.72 1.49
N ARG A 239 5.43 -33.47 0.73
CA ARG A 239 4.79 -34.50 -0.10
C ARG A 239 5.72 -35.03 -1.20
N ARG A 240 6.44 -34.14 -1.88
CA ARG A 240 7.41 -34.49 -2.93
C ARG A 240 8.58 -35.32 -2.36
N THR A 241 9.10 -34.95 -1.20
CA THR A 241 10.18 -35.69 -0.54
C THR A 241 9.73 -37.08 -0.13
N ALA A 242 8.56 -37.21 0.50
CA ALA A 242 8.00 -38.52 0.86
C ALA A 242 7.76 -39.42 -0.37
N GLU A 243 7.33 -38.83 -1.50
CA GLU A 243 7.18 -39.56 -2.75
C GLU A 243 8.53 -40.02 -3.32
N LEU A 244 9.56 -39.16 -3.30
CA LEU A 244 10.91 -39.50 -3.75
C LEU A 244 11.56 -40.58 -2.88
N GLU A 245 11.40 -40.54 -1.56
CA GLU A 245 11.87 -41.59 -0.64
C GLU A 245 11.18 -42.93 -0.92
N ARG A 246 9.87 -42.90 -1.20
CA ARG A 246 9.13 -44.11 -1.60
C ARG A 246 9.64 -44.68 -2.91
N LEU A 247 9.95 -43.83 -3.88
CA LEU A 247 10.45 -44.24 -5.19
C LEU A 247 11.92 -44.72 -5.11
N SER A 248 12.77 -44.08 -4.31
CA SER A 248 14.17 -44.51 -4.14
C SER A 248 14.26 -45.83 -3.39
N GLY A 249 13.46 -46.02 -2.34
CA GLY A 249 13.35 -47.29 -1.62
C GLY A 249 12.85 -48.43 -2.52
N ALA A 250 12.04 -48.13 -3.54
CA ALA A 250 11.60 -49.11 -4.54
C ALA A 250 12.69 -49.49 -5.56
N ILE A 251 13.71 -48.64 -5.76
CA ILE A 251 14.82 -48.88 -6.69
C ILE A 251 15.93 -49.71 -6.02
N THR A 252 16.13 -49.58 -4.70
CA THR A 252 17.19 -50.30 -3.96
C THR A 252 16.90 -51.79 -3.74
N TYR A 253 15.66 -52.26 -4.00
CA TYR A 253 15.23 -53.65 -3.80
C TYR A 253 15.16 -54.48 -5.09
N ARG A 254 16.00 -54.17 -6.09
CA ARG A 254 16.18 -55.02 -7.29
C ARG A 254 17.60 -55.54 -7.40
#